data_AF-A0A9W8W4F5-F1
#
_entry.id   AF-A0A9W8W4F5-F1
#
_cell.length_a   1.000
_cell.length_b   1.000
_cell.length_c   1.000
_cell.angle_alpha   90.00
_cell.angle_beta   90.00
_cell.angle_gamma   90.00
#
_symmetry.space_group_name_H-M   'P 1'
#
loop_
_entity.id
_entity.type
_entity.pdbx_description
1 polymer ?
#
loop_
_entity_poly.entity_id
_entity_poly.type
_entity_poly.pdbx_seq_one_letter_code
_entity_poly.pdbx_strand_id
1 'polypeptide(L)'
;MSSSRRSRRLSPEELMQAVASLSQHLSQSEAQFSISGGAATSIVRMQYGFAQRATDDIDLVIQPRGSTTAESVSNWLLKTFPTVFVAKQHFGVTTPAITIQRRDGSTQHVEIEMFDVEAWPNRPQYNLDDPDNDVTMMTVNGVEVPIFSARWLLREKIVTAFERQGTRKEETDLDDISILLEAVDANGLDLTGREEAVKHAVAQLPESFELLCLKVICPGVLGNPWVWNEHAEVYWAFKEQLQYLDESLERHNFEWDTNGQVWYFSNEKGQTWSYDDGTGDLMLWT
;
A
#
# COMPACT_ATOMS: atom_id res chain seq x y z
N MET A 1 19.07 23.16 -34.55
CA MET A 1 17.92 23.17 -33.63
C MET A 1 17.58 21.73 -33.30
N SER A 2 18.12 21.20 -32.20
CA SER A 2 17.82 19.85 -31.72
C SER A 2 16.59 19.95 -30.84
N SER A 3 15.44 19.46 -31.32
CA SER A 3 14.29 19.26 -30.44
C SER A 3 14.68 18.15 -29.47
N SER A 4 14.89 18.53 -28.22
CA SER A 4 14.87 17.61 -27.09
C SER A 4 13.59 16.79 -27.21
N ARG A 5 13.70 15.55 -27.68
CA ARG A 5 12.64 14.55 -27.58
C ARG A 5 12.45 14.35 -26.09
N ARG A 6 11.48 15.06 -25.49
CA ARG A 6 10.99 14.74 -24.15
C ARG A 6 10.65 13.26 -24.18
N SER A 7 11.37 12.47 -23.40
CA SER A 7 11.02 11.08 -23.14
C SER A 7 9.54 11.05 -22.75
N ARG A 8 8.73 10.34 -23.53
CA ARG A 8 7.29 10.25 -23.29
C ARG A 8 7.12 9.41 -22.03
N ARG A 9 6.39 9.94 -21.04
CA ARG A 9 6.10 9.23 -19.78
C ARG A 9 5.57 7.83 -20.06
N LEU A 10 5.92 6.90 -19.19
CA LEU A 10 5.44 5.52 -19.26
C LEU A 10 3.91 5.50 -19.14
N SER A 11 3.22 4.73 -19.98
CA SER A 11 1.79 4.47 -19.78
C SER A 11 1.59 3.36 -18.73
N PRO A 12 0.41 3.27 -18.11
CA PRO A 12 0.11 2.15 -17.20
C PRO A 12 0.30 0.78 -17.85
N GLU A 13 -0.11 0.62 -19.11
CA GLU A 13 0.06 -0.64 -19.85
C GLU A 13 1.54 -0.97 -20.11
N GLU A 14 2.34 0.04 -20.45
CA GLU A 14 3.80 -0.11 -20.61
C GLU A 14 4.44 -0.51 -19.28
N LEU A 15 4.03 0.10 -18.16
CA LEU A 15 4.50 -0.29 -16.83
C LEU A 15 4.15 -1.74 -16.49
N MET A 16 2.90 -2.16 -16.71
CA MET A 16 2.48 -3.55 -16.46
C MET A 16 3.24 -4.54 -17.35
N GLN A 17 3.53 -4.17 -18.59
CA GLN A 17 4.37 -4.99 -19.48
C GLN A 17 5.80 -5.10 -18.95
N ALA A 18 6.41 -4.00 -18.49
CA ALA A 18 7.74 -4.02 -17.91
C ALA A 18 7.78 -4.85 -16.61
N VAL A 19 6.80 -4.70 -15.72
CA VAL A 19 6.77 -5.48 -14.47
C VAL A 19 6.59 -6.97 -14.75
N ALA A 20 5.64 -7.35 -15.61
CA ALA A 20 5.43 -8.76 -15.95
C ALA A 20 6.69 -9.39 -16.57
N SER A 21 7.33 -8.67 -17.50
CA SER A 21 8.59 -9.12 -18.11
C SER A 21 9.71 -9.22 -17.06
N LEU A 22 9.88 -8.21 -16.21
CA LEU A 22 10.88 -8.23 -15.14
C LEU A 22 10.70 -9.43 -14.21
N SER A 23 9.48 -9.67 -13.71
CA SER A 23 9.19 -10.80 -12.82
C SER A 23 9.44 -12.15 -13.49
N GLN A 24 9.12 -12.29 -14.77
CA GLN A 24 9.41 -13.51 -15.53
C GLN A 24 10.92 -13.79 -15.65
N HIS A 25 11.75 -12.75 -15.75
CA HIS A 25 13.21 -12.92 -15.79
C HIS A 25 13.78 -13.15 -14.39
N LEU A 26 13.30 -12.41 -13.37
CA LEU A 26 13.75 -12.58 -11.99
C LEU A 26 13.43 -13.97 -11.41
N SER A 27 12.31 -14.58 -11.81
CA SER A 27 11.97 -15.94 -11.37
C SER A 27 13.00 -17.01 -11.76
N GLN A 28 13.87 -16.72 -12.74
CA GLN A 28 14.96 -17.60 -13.15
C GLN A 28 16.25 -17.41 -12.32
N SER A 29 16.30 -16.41 -11.42
CA SER A 29 17.46 -16.11 -10.57
C SER A 29 17.48 -16.85 -9.23
N GLU A 30 16.41 -17.57 -8.90
CA GLU A 30 16.14 -18.13 -7.56
C GLU A 30 16.07 -17.09 -6.42
N ALA A 31 16.21 -15.79 -6.73
CA ALA A 31 16.10 -14.74 -5.74
C ALA A 31 14.64 -14.58 -5.27
N GLN A 32 14.44 -14.51 -3.96
CA GLN A 32 13.19 -14.03 -3.39
C GLN A 32 13.17 -12.51 -3.52
N PHE A 33 12.08 -11.97 -4.08
CA PHE A 33 11.94 -10.53 -4.31
C PHE A 33 10.50 -10.07 -4.13
N SER A 34 10.32 -8.76 -4.03
CA SER A 34 9.01 -8.11 -3.99
C SER A 34 9.07 -6.74 -4.66
N ILE A 35 8.16 -6.47 -5.59
CA ILE A 35 8.00 -5.12 -6.16
C ILE A 35 7.42 -4.18 -5.10
N SER A 36 7.93 -2.95 -5.07
CA SER A 36 7.58 -1.92 -4.09
C SER A 36 7.24 -0.59 -4.79
N GLY A 37 7.07 0.47 -3.99
CA GLY A 37 7.00 1.84 -4.49
C GLY A 37 5.85 2.08 -5.47
N GLY A 38 6.08 2.97 -6.45
CA GLY A 38 5.04 3.42 -7.37
C GLY A 38 4.53 2.32 -8.30
N ALA A 39 5.38 1.35 -8.65
CA ALA A 39 5.01 0.23 -9.51
C ALA A 39 4.04 -0.71 -8.78
N ALA A 40 4.33 -1.07 -7.52
CA ALA A 40 3.44 -1.91 -6.72
C ALA A 40 2.06 -1.24 -6.49
N THR A 41 2.03 0.05 -6.15
CA THR A 41 0.75 0.77 -6.00
C THR A 41 -0.05 0.82 -7.32
N SER A 42 0.63 0.92 -8.46
CA SER A 42 -0.03 0.88 -9.78
C SER A 42 -0.65 -0.49 -10.08
N ILE A 43 -0.03 -1.58 -9.61
CA ILE A 43 -0.59 -2.95 -9.70
C ILE A 43 -1.82 -3.09 -8.81
N VAL A 44 -1.78 -2.60 -7.56
CA VAL A 44 -2.95 -2.60 -6.67
C VAL A 44 -4.12 -1.84 -7.32
N ARG A 45 -3.86 -0.65 -7.88
CA ARG A 45 -4.89 0.12 -8.62
C ARG A 45 -5.53 -0.68 -9.74
N MET A 46 -4.72 -1.37 -10.55
CA MET A 46 -5.23 -2.21 -11.62
C MET A 46 -6.10 -3.36 -11.09
N GLN A 47 -5.63 -4.07 -10.06
CA GLN A 47 -6.30 -5.24 -9.52
C GLN A 47 -7.69 -4.93 -8.95
N TYR A 48 -7.83 -3.79 -8.28
CA TYR A 48 -9.07 -3.36 -7.65
C TYR A 48 -9.92 -2.44 -8.54
N GLY A 49 -9.53 -2.21 -9.80
CA GLY A 49 -10.31 -1.41 -10.74
C GLY A 49 -10.31 0.09 -10.48
N PHE A 50 -9.31 0.62 -9.78
CA PHE A 50 -9.17 2.04 -9.48
C PHE A 50 -8.56 2.83 -10.66
N ALA A 51 -8.59 4.16 -10.54
CA ALA A 51 -7.94 5.05 -11.49
C ALA A 51 -6.45 4.73 -11.60
N GLN A 52 -6.03 4.34 -12.80
CA GLN A 52 -4.66 3.93 -13.06
C GLN A 52 -3.72 5.12 -13.12
N ARG A 53 -2.51 4.93 -12.58
CA ARG A 53 -1.37 5.82 -12.78
C ARG A 53 -0.16 4.99 -13.18
N ALA A 54 0.87 5.67 -13.68
CA ALA A 54 2.16 5.07 -13.96
C ALA A 54 3.26 5.77 -13.13
N THR A 55 4.36 5.08 -12.96
CA THR A 55 5.65 5.62 -12.49
C THR A 55 6.68 5.43 -13.61
N ASP A 56 7.80 6.14 -13.53
CA ASP A 56 8.82 6.13 -14.58
C ASP A 56 9.86 4.99 -14.39
N ASP A 57 9.83 4.33 -13.23
CA ASP A 57 10.78 3.34 -12.71
C ASP A 57 10.08 2.15 -12.04
N ILE A 58 10.84 1.10 -11.72
CA ILE A 58 10.36 -0.04 -10.92
C ILE A 58 11.29 -0.22 -9.73
N ASP A 59 10.75 0.01 -8.53
CA ASP A 59 11.42 -0.27 -7.27
C ASP A 59 11.15 -1.70 -6.82
N LEU A 60 12.16 -2.45 -6.40
CA LEU A 60 11.97 -3.76 -5.79
C LEU A 60 13.01 -4.08 -4.73
N VAL A 61 12.63 -4.98 -3.83
CA VAL A 61 13.49 -5.49 -2.77
C VAL A 61 13.87 -6.94 -3.08
N ILE A 62 15.15 -7.28 -2.91
CA ILE A 62 15.70 -8.63 -2.97
C ILE A 62 15.97 -9.09 -1.53
N GLN A 63 15.53 -10.29 -1.16
CA GLN A 63 15.96 -10.91 0.10
C GLN A 63 17.36 -11.50 -0.08
N PRO A 64 18.37 -10.99 0.65
CA PRO A 64 19.72 -11.51 0.51
C PRO A 64 19.82 -12.93 1.05
N ARG A 65 20.40 -13.84 0.27
CA ARG A 65 20.65 -15.24 0.68
C ARG A 65 21.97 -15.74 0.10
N GLY A 66 22.94 -16.01 0.97
CA GLY A 66 24.26 -16.48 0.54
C GLY A 66 24.98 -15.42 -0.30
N SER A 67 25.18 -15.69 -1.60
CA SER A 67 25.78 -14.74 -2.54
C SER A 67 24.76 -13.91 -3.34
N THR A 68 23.46 -14.15 -3.13
CA THR A 68 22.39 -13.41 -3.81
C THR A 68 22.12 -12.11 -3.06
N THR A 69 22.40 -10.98 -3.69
CA THR A 69 22.14 -9.60 -3.21
C THR A 69 21.46 -8.78 -4.32
N ALA A 70 20.97 -7.58 -4.02
CA ALA A 70 20.42 -6.69 -5.06
C ALA A 70 21.46 -6.39 -6.16
N GLU A 71 22.71 -6.15 -5.77
CA GLU A 71 23.81 -5.93 -6.71
C GLU A 71 24.11 -7.17 -7.56
N SER A 72 24.14 -8.37 -6.97
CA SER A 72 24.43 -9.59 -7.72
C SER A 72 23.32 -9.90 -8.74
N VAL A 73 22.05 -9.68 -8.35
CA VAL A 73 20.88 -9.88 -9.23
C VAL A 73 20.88 -8.85 -10.36
N SER A 74 21.17 -7.59 -10.06
CA SER A 74 21.33 -6.53 -11.07
C SER A 74 22.37 -6.91 -12.13
N ASN A 75 23.57 -7.31 -11.70
CA ASN A 75 24.64 -7.76 -12.59
C ASN A 75 24.25 -9.02 -13.39
N TRP A 76 23.53 -9.94 -12.75
CA TRP A 76 23.05 -11.16 -13.40
C TRP A 76 22.04 -10.87 -14.51
N LEU A 77 21.08 -9.94 -14.31
CA LEU A 77 20.12 -9.55 -15.37
C LEU A 77 20.84 -8.98 -16.60
N LEU A 78 21.78 -8.07 -16.39
CA LEU A 78 22.55 -7.42 -17.46
C LEU A 78 23.41 -8.42 -18.25
N LYS A 79 23.98 -9.41 -17.55
CA LYS A 79 24.84 -10.43 -18.17
C LYS A 79 24.03 -11.52 -18.89
N THR A 80 22.93 -11.97 -18.29
CA THR A 80 22.16 -13.13 -18.75
C THR A 80 21.17 -12.77 -19.85
N PHE A 81 20.60 -11.56 -19.79
CA PHE A 81 19.56 -11.11 -20.72
C PHE A 81 19.92 -9.75 -21.37
N PRO A 82 21.08 -9.64 -22.05
CA PRO A 82 21.60 -8.37 -22.57
C PRO A 82 20.77 -7.75 -23.70
N THR A 83 19.83 -8.50 -24.28
CA THR A 83 18.88 -7.99 -25.29
C THR A 83 17.59 -7.43 -24.67
N VAL A 84 17.33 -7.72 -23.40
CA VAL A 84 16.14 -7.29 -22.66
C VAL A 84 16.49 -6.16 -21.70
N PHE A 85 17.64 -6.27 -21.02
CA PHE A 85 18.11 -5.29 -20.05
C PHE A 85 19.32 -4.53 -20.57
N VAL A 86 19.32 -3.23 -20.33
CA VAL A 86 20.43 -2.33 -20.65
C VAL A 86 20.99 -1.72 -19.37
N ALA A 87 22.30 -1.52 -19.34
CA ALA A 87 22.95 -0.84 -18.22
C ALA A 87 22.69 0.67 -18.30
N LYS A 88 22.28 1.25 -17.17
CA LYS A 88 22.17 2.68 -16.94
C LYS A 88 23.15 3.08 -15.85
N GLN A 89 23.73 4.26 -15.97
CA GLN A 89 24.72 4.75 -15.02
C GLN A 89 24.20 6.00 -14.32
N HIS A 90 23.99 5.91 -13.01
CA HIS A 90 23.49 7.00 -12.18
C HIS A 90 24.47 7.21 -11.03
N PHE A 91 25.10 8.39 -10.98
CA PHE A 91 26.06 8.75 -9.94
C PHE A 91 27.20 7.73 -9.73
N GLY A 92 27.63 7.07 -10.81
CA GLY A 92 28.68 6.04 -10.76
C GLY A 92 28.20 4.63 -10.42
N VAL A 93 26.91 4.45 -10.11
CA VAL A 93 26.27 3.15 -9.89
C VAL A 93 25.65 2.67 -11.20
N THR A 94 25.86 1.40 -11.54
CA THR A 94 25.23 0.76 -12.69
C THR A 94 23.92 0.09 -12.25
N THR A 95 22.80 0.51 -12.82
CA THR A 95 21.47 -0.07 -12.60
C THR A 95 20.95 -0.70 -13.89
N PRO A 96 20.15 -1.77 -13.80
CA PRO A 96 19.51 -2.33 -14.98
C PRO A 96 18.29 -1.47 -15.36
N ALA A 97 18.02 -1.38 -16.65
CA ALA A 97 16.75 -0.89 -17.15
C ALA A 97 16.18 -1.90 -18.14
N ILE A 98 14.88 -2.19 -18.03
CA ILE A 98 14.20 -3.08 -18.96
C ILE A 98 13.76 -2.33 -20.20
N THR A 99 13.89 -2.99 -21.35
CA THR A 99 13.61 -2.40 -22.66
C THR A 99 12.20 -2.76 -23.12
N ILE A 100 11.37 -1.74 -23.36
CA ILE A 100 10.06 -1.88 -23.99
C ILE A 100 10.11 -1.33 -25.41
N GLN A 101 9.59 -2.08 -26.37
CA GLN A 101 9.37 -1.59 -27.73
C GLN A 101 7.94 -1.06 -27.86
N ARG A 102 7.82 0.24 -28.16
CA ARG A 102 6.52 0.89 -28.39
C ARG A 102 6.00 0.58 -29.79
N ARG A 103 4.68 0.70 -29.96
CA ARG A 103 4.01 0.47 -31.25
C ARG A 103 4.49 1.40 -32.38
N ASP A 104 5.00 2.58 -32.02
CA ASP A 104 5.58 3.54 -32.98
C ASP A 104 7.04 3.20 -33.36
N GLY A 105 7.56 2.06 -32.89
CA GLY A 105 8.95 1.62 -33.11
C GLY A 105 9.97 2.31 -32.22
N SER A 106 9.55 3.22 -31.32
CA SER A 106 10.45 3.82 -30.34
C SER A 106 10.74 2.85 -29.19
N THR A 107 11.95 2.96 -28.64
CA THR A 107 12.36 2.18 -27.47
C THR A 107 12.23 3.02 -26.21
N GLN A 108 11.59 2.45 -25.19
CA GLN A 108 11.53 3.00 -23.85
C GLN A 108 12.37 2.13 -22.92
N HIS A 109 13.19 2.75 -22.08
CA HIS A 109 13.88 2.07 -20.99
C HIS A 109 13.17 2.43 -19.69
N VAL A 110 12.83 1.42 -18.90
CA VAL A 110 12.26 1.58 -17.56
C VAL A 110 13.34 1.18 -16.57
N GLU A 111 13.81 2.14 -15.79
CA GLU A 111 14.87 1.92 -14.80
C GLU A 111 14.37 1.02 -13.68
N ILE A 112 15.25 0.15 -13.18
CA ILE A 112 14.94 -0.79 -12.11
C ILE A 112 15.86 -0.45 -10.93
N GLU A 113 15.26 -0.02 -9.82
CA GLU A 113 15.96 0.21 -8.57
C GLU A 113 15.79 -1.02 -7.68
N MET A 114 16.91 -1.63 -7.30
CA MET A 114 16.94 -2.83 -6.47
C MET A 114 17.55 -2.50 -5.12
N PHE A 115 16.86 -2.90 -4.06
CA PHE A 115 17.28 -2.74 -2.68
C PHE A 115 17.41 -4.10 -2.00
N ASP A 116 18.27 -4.20 -0.99
CA ASP A 116 18.28 -5.34 -0.07
C ASP A 116 18.55 -4.83 1.36
N VAL A 117 18.13 -5.60 2.35
CA VAL A 117 18.20 -5.20 3.76
C VAL A 117 19.64 -5.18 4.30
N GLU A 118 20.57 -5.93 3.71
CA GLU A 118 21.97 -5.95 4.14
C GLU A 118 22.70 -4.66 3.76
N ALA A 119 22.44 -4.14 2.56
CA ALA A 119 22.96 -2.85 2.09
C ALA A 119 22.25 -1.65 2.75
N TRP A 120 21.00 -1.84 3.19
CA TRP A 120 20.18 -0.80 3.83
C TRP A 120 19.69 -1.25 5.22
N PRO A 121 20.60 -1.46 6.20
CA PRO A 121 20.25 -2.03 7.50
C PRO A 121 19.35 -1.11 8.35
N ASN A 122 19.32 0.19 8.03
CA ASN A 122 18.42 1.16 8.64
C ASN A 122 17.01 1.16 8.01
N ARG A 123 16.74 0.27 7.06
CA ARG A 123 15.43 0.05 6.44
C ARG A 123 14.95 -1.39 6.70
N PRO A 124 14.60 -1.72 7.96
CA PRO A 124 14.15 -3.07 8.31
C PRO A 124 12.88 -3.49 7.54
N GLN A 125 12.12 -2.54 7.00
CA GLN A 125 10.98 -2.83 6.12
C GLN A 125 11.35 -3.54 4.81
N TYR A 126 12.64 -3.64 4.48
CA TYR A 126 13.14 -4.40 3.32
C TYR A 126 13.48 -5.86 3.65
N ASN A 127 13.32 -6.30 4.91
CA ASN A 127 13.49 -7.71 5.24
C ASN A 127 12.24 -8.49 4.82
N LEU A 128 12.30 -9.26 3.73
CA LEU A 128 11.18 -10.08 3.24
C LEU A 128 10.93 -11.34 4.08
N ASP A 129 11.85 -11.69 5.00
CA ASP A 129 11.63 -12.76 5.97
C ASP A 129 10.87 -12.27 7.23
N ASP A 130 10.65 -10.96 7.37
CA ASP A 130 9.85 -10.38 8.45
C ASP A 130 8.35 -10.53 8.14
N PRO A 131 7.54 -11.17 9.00
CA PRO A 131 6.10 -11.32 8.78
C PRO A 131 5.36 -9.98 8.70
N ASP A 132 5.89 -8.90 9.28
CA ASP A 132 5.31 -7.56 9.17
C ASP A 132 5.61 -6.89 7.81
N ASN A 133 6.42 -7.52 6.96
CA ASN A 133 6.75 -7.09 5.60
C ASN A 133 6.13 -8.00 4.55
N ASP A 134 4.84 -8.27 4.70
CA ASP A 134 4.10 -9.23 3.91
C ASP A 134 4.07 -8.92 2.41
N VAL A 135 4.16 -10.00 1.63
CA VAL A 135 4.18 -10.00 0.17
C VAL A 135 2.90 -10.69 -0.32
N THR A 136 2.27 -10.10 -1.33
CA THR A 136 1.10 -10.65 -2.00
C THR A 136 1.46 -10.97 -3.46
N MET A 137 0.98 -12.13 -3.94
CA MET A 137 1.09 -12.49 -5.36
C MET A 137 -0.06 -11.85 -6.14
N MET A 138 0.28 -11.09 -7.19
CA MET A 138 -0.69 -10.46 -8.09
C MET A 138 -0.47 -10.92 -9.52
N THR A 139 -1.54 -11.21 -10.25
CA THR A 139 -1.46 -11.59 -11.67
C THR A 139 -1.39 -10.34 -12.55
N VAL A 140 -0.25 -10.10 -13.21
CA VAL A 140 -0.05 -8.99 -14.15
C VAL A 140 0.24 -9.55 -15.54
N ASN A 141 -0.62 -9.25 -16.52
CA ASN A 141 -0.50 -9.77 -17.89
C ASN A 141 -0.32 -11.31 -17.96
N GLY A 142 -0.97 -12.04 -17.04
CA GLY A 142 -0.88 -13.50 -16.93
C GLY A 142 0.39 -14.02 -16.25
N VAL A 143 1.22 -13.15 -15.69
CA VAL A 143 2.41 -13.49 -14.91
C VAL A 143 2.14 -13.24 -13.42
N GLU A 144 2.52 -14.19 -12.57
CA GLU A 144 2.48 -14.02 -11.12
C GLU A 144 3.63 -13.12 -10.67
N VAL A 145 3.29 -11.99 -10.05
CA VAL A 145 4.22 -10.96 -9.61
C VAL A 145 4.14 -10.81 -8.09
N PRO A 146 5.24 -11.05 -7.34
CA PRO A 146 5.29 -10.74 -5.93
C PRO A 146 5.39 -9.22 -5.74
N ILE A 147 4.45 -8.65 -4.99
CA ILE A 147 4.46 -7.24 -4.59
C ILE A 147 4.33 -7.13 -3.08
N PHE A 148 4.82 -6.05 -2.47
CA PHE A 148 4.47 -5.78 -1.08
C PHE A 148 2.96 -5.58 -0.97
N SER A 149 2.38 -6.09 0.12
CA SER A 149 0.94 -6.03 0.35
C SER A 149 0.43 -4.58 0.34
N ALA A 150 -0.87 -4.40 0.12
CA ALA A 150 -1.50 -3.08 0.25
C ALA A 150 -1.29 -2.48 1.66
N ARG A 151 -1.25 -3.33 2.70
CA ARG A 151 -1.00 -2.94 4.09
C ARG A 151 0.41 -2.37 4.26
N TRP A 152 1.42 -3.05 3.73
CA TRP A 152 2.80 -2.56 3.75
C TRP A 152 2.96 -1.27 2.94
N LEU A 153 2.37 -1.22 1.74
CA LEU A 153 2.41 -0.02 0.90
C LEU A 153 1.76 1.16 1.59
N LEU A 154 0.61 0.97 2.25
CA LEU A 154 -0.08 2.02 3.00
C LEU A 154 0.79 2.57 4.14
N ARG A 155 1.44 1.66 4.89
CA ARG A 155 2.40 2.01 5.96
C ARG A 155 3.47 2.95 5.43
N GLU A 156 4.16 2.54 4.37
CA GLU A 156 5.24 3.34 3.80
C GLU A 156 4.71 4.66 3.25
N LYS A 157 3.56 4.68 2.58
CA LYS A 157 3.00 5.91 2.01
C LYS A 157 2.63 6.94 3.06
N ILE A 158 2.00 6.54 4.16
CA ILE A 158 1.69 7.43 5.29
C ILE A 158 2.98 8.05 5.85
N VAL A 159 4.00 7.23 6.10
CA VAL A 159 5.29 7.70 6.63
C VAL A 159 6.01 8.61 5.62
N THR A 160 6.09 8.22 4.34
CA THR A 160 6.82 9.00 3.34
C THR A 160 6.11 10.29 2.95
N ALA A 161 4.77 10.35 2.99
CA ALA A 161 4.03 11.59 2.80
C ALA A 161 4.46 12.62 3.86
N PHE A 162 4.49 12.20 5.14
CA PHE A 162 4.99 13.03 6.23
C PHE A 162 6.46 13.44 6.04
N GLU A 163 7.35 12.53 5.65
CA GLU A 163 8.76 12.86 5.43
C GLU A 163 8.99 13.82 4.25
N ARG A 164 8.07 13.84 3.28
CA ARG A 164 8.16 14.60 2.03
C ARG A 164 7.21 15.79 1.97
N GLN A 165 6.73 16.24 3.12
CA GLN A 165 5.86 17.41 3.26
C GLN A 165 6.32 18.62 2.44
N GLY A 166 5.37 19.27 1.78
CA GLY A 166 5.57 20.43 0.91
C GLY A 166 6.17 20.12 -0.46
N THR A 167 6.29 18.84 -0.84
CA THR A 167 6.86 18.45 -2.13
C THR A 167 5.81 17.89 -3.08
N ARG A 168 6.07 17.93 -4.38
CA ARG A 168 5.20 17.26 -5.37
C ARG A 168 5.08 15.74 -5.16
N LYS A 169 6.05 15.11 -4.49
CA LYS A 169 5.98 13.68 -4.19
C LYS A 169 4.96 13.38 -3.08
N GLU A 170 4.78 14.30 -2.12
CA GLU A 170 3.72 14.20 -1.11
C GLU A 170 2.34 14.07 -1.76
N GLU A 171 2.01 14.91 -2.74
CA GLU A 171 0.72 14.83 -3.45
C GLU A 171 0.46 13.44 -4.05
N THR A 172 1.51 12.81 -4.58
CA THR A 172 1.41 11.44 -5.12
C THR A 172 1.30 10.41 -4.01
N ASP A 173 2.00 10.59 -2.90
CA ASP A 173 1.93 9.70 -1.74
C ASP A 173 0.54 9.79 -1.08
N LEU A 174 -0.08 10.98 -0.99
CA LEU A 174 -1.43 11.20 -0.49
C LEU A 174 -2.51 10.55 -1.39
N ASP A 175 -2.41 10.72 -2.71
CA ASP A 175 -3.30 10.03 -3.67
C ASP A 175 -3.18 8.50 -3.55
N ASP A 176 -1.96 7.98 -3.34
CA ASP A 176 -1.74 6.56 -3.09
C ASP A 176 -2.35 6.11 -1.75
N ILE A 177 -2.30 6.91 -0.69
CA ILE A 177 -2.93 6.59 0.61
C ILE A 177 -4.43 6.41 0.44
N SER A 178 -5.12 7.35 -0.21
CA SER A 178 -6.58 7.27 -0.42
C SER A 178 -6.99 5.99 -1.13
N ILE A 179 -6.21 5.55 -2.12
CA ILE A 179 -6.49 4.29 -2.82
C ILE A 179 -6.14 3.06 -1.98
N LEU A 180 -5.01 3.07 -1.28
CA LEU A 180 -4.56 1.92 -0.51
C LEU A 180 -5.48 1.66 0.70
N LEU A 181 -6.12 2.69 1.26
CA LEU A 181 -7.12 2.53 2.32
C LEU A 181 -8.30 1.64 1.89
N GLU A 182 -8.69 1.69 0.62
CA GLU A 182 -9.77 0.83 0.08
C GLU A 182 -9.33 -0.63 -0.09
N ALA A 183 -8.03 -0.88 -0.23
CA ALA A 183 -7.48 -2.22 -0.47
C ALA A 183 -6.98 -2.92 0.81
N VAL A 184 -6.90 -2.22 1.93
CA VAL A 184 -6.46 -2.77 3.22
C VAL A 184 -7.66 -3.23 4.04
N ASP A 185 -7.50 -4.30 4.82
CA ASP A 185 -8.54 -4.81 5.71
C ASP A 185 -8.78 -3.88 6.92
N ALA A 186 -9.95 -3.99 7.55
CA ALA A 186 -10.24 -3.25 8.78
C ALA A 186 -9.22 -3.59 9.88
N ASN A 187 -8.75 -2.55 10.58
CA ASN A 187 -7.66 -2.61 11.56
C ASN A 187 -6.39 -3.31 11.06
N GLY A 188 -6.20 -3.33 9.74
CA GLY A 188 -5.11 -4.08 9.12
C GLY A 188 -3.73 -3.48 9.39
N LEU A 189 -3.62 -2.20 9.74
CA LEU A 189 -2.34 -1.52 9.86
C LEU A 189 -2.14 -0.88 11.24
N ASP A 190 -1.13 -1.32 12.00
CA ASP A 190 -0.71 -0.68 13.24
C ASP A 190 0.38 0.37 13.00
N LEU A 191 0.11 1.61 13.39
CA LEU A 191 1.00 2.77 13.34
C LEU A 191 1.20 3.40 14.73
N THR A 192 1.04 2.63 15.79
CA THR A 192 1.42 3.04 17.15
C THR A 192 2.91 3.43 17.17
N GLY A 193 3.23 4.61 17.73
CA GLY A 193 4.58 5.19 17.69
C GLY A 193 4.92 5.98 16.40
N ARG A 194 3.96 6.14 15.48
CA ARG A 194 4.08 6.96 14.25
C ARG A 194 3.03 8.09 14.22
N GLU A 195 2.68 8.62 15.38
CA GLU A 195 1.55 9.54 15.56
C GLU A 195 1.66 10.79 14.66
N GLU A 196 2.85 11.35 14.49
CA GLU A 196 3.02 12.56 13.66
C GLU A 196 2.72 12.30 12.17
N ALA A 197 3.06 11.12 11.66
CA ALA A 197 2.73 10.74 10.28
C ALA A 197 1.22 10.54 10.11
N VAL A 198 0.56 9.91 11.08
CA VAL A 198 -0.89 9.72 11.06
C VAL A 198 -1.63 11.05 11.19
N LYS A 199 -1.20 11.95 12.09
CA LYS A 199 -1.77 13.31 12.22
C LYS A 199 -1.67 14.07 10.90
N HIS A 200 -0.53 13.96 10.23
CA HIS A 200 -0.33 14.58 8.94
C HIS A 200 -1.28 14.02 7.87
N ALA A 201 -1.40 12.69 7.76
CA ALA A 201 -2.35 12.07 6.84
C ALA A 201 -3.79 12.51 7.11
N VAL A 202 -4.23 12.56 8.37
CA VAL A 202 -5.56 13.07 8.77
C VAL A 202 -5.76 14.53 8.36
N ALA A 203 -4.74 15.37 8.55
CA ALA A 203 -4.82 16.79 8.20
C ALA A 203 -4.89 17.03 6.68
N GLN A 204 -4.24 16.17 5.87
CA GLN A 204 -4.21 16.30 4.41
C GLN A 204 -5.36 15.58 3.71
N LEU A 205 -5.95 14.55 4.34
CA LEU A 205 -7.03 13.73 3.79
C LEU A 205 -8.24 13.70 4.74
N PRO A 206 -8.87 14.85 5.05
CA PRO A 206 -10.00 14.92 5.97
C PRO A 206 -11.19 14.07 5.49
N GLU A 207 -11.39 13.92 4.18
CA GLU A 207 -12.42 13.06 3.58
C GLU A 207 -12.17 11.56 3.81
N SER A 208 -10.92 11.16 4.03
CA SER A 208 -10.55 9.77 4.32
C SER A 208 -10.47 9.48 5.83
N PHE A 209 -10.91 10.40 6.70
CA PHE A 209 -10.77 10.25 8.15
C PHE A 209 -11.44 8.99 8.71
N GLU A 210 -12.66 8.66 8.26
CA GLU A 210 -13.35 7.44 8.70
C GLU A 210 -12.62 6.18 8.25
N LEU A 211 -12.17 6.15 7.00
CA LEU A 211 -11.36 5.03 6.48
C LEU A 211 -10.03 4.92 7.23
N LEU A 212 -9.35 6.02 7.52
CA LEU A 212 -8.14 6.01 8.37
C LEU A 212 -8.45 5.41 9.74
N CYS A 213 -9.54 5.84 10.40
CA CYS A 213 -9.94 5.28 11.69
C CYS A 213 -10.26 3.78 11.60
N LEU A 214 -10.88 3.33 10.50
CA LEU A 214 -11.27 1.94 10.29
C LEU A 214 -10.08 1.04 9.96
N LYS A 215 -9.11 1.51 9.18
CA LYS A 215 -8.02 0.70 8.64
C LYS A 215 -6.73 0.78 9.46
N VAL A 216 -6.51 1.88 10.17
CA VAL A 216 -5.26 2.19 10.88
C VAL A 216 -5.47 2.21 12.40
N ILE A 217 -4.70 1.39 13.11
CA ILE A 217 -4.59 1.42 14.56
C ILE A 217 -3.53 2.48 14.93
N CYS A 218 -3.98 3.60 15.50
CA CYS A 218 -3.09 4.59 16.10
C CYS A 218 -3.85 5.34 17.22
N PRO A 219 -4.01 4.73 18.40
CA PRO A 219 -4.93 5.25 19.43
C PRO A 219 -4.64 6.67 19.89
N GLY A 220 -3.37 7.09 19.88
CA GLY A 220 -2.96 8.45 20.22
C GLY A 220 -3.42 9.53 19.24
N VAL A 221 -3.96 9.16 18.07
CA VAL A 221 -4.44 10.07 17.02
C VAL A 221 -5.88 9.78 16.61
N LEU A 222 -6.22 8.51 16.41
CA LEU A 222 -7.50 8.06 15.84
C LEU A 222 -8.48 7.52 16.90
N GLY A 223 -8.06 7.48 18.16
CA GLY A 223 -8.80 6.84 19.25
C GLY A 223 -8.82 5.32 19.14
N ASN A 224 -9.65 4.67 19.96
CA ASN A 224 -9.74 3.20 19.98
C ASN A 224 -10.14 2.64 18.60
N PRO A 225 -9.62 1.48 18.20
CA PRO A 225 -9.97 0.85 16.93
C PRO A 225 -11.47 0.51 16.88
N TRP A 226 -11.99 0.43 15.65
CA TRP A 226 -13.35 -0.03 15.42
C TRP A 226 -13.44 -1.55 15.57
N VAL A 227 -14.50 -2.06 16.19
CA VAL A 227 -14.74 -3.48 16.42
C VAL A 227 -15.94 -3.91 15.59
N TRP A 228 -15.78 -4.94 14.75
CA TRP A 228 -16.89 -5.51 13.99
C TRP A 228 -17.76 -6.38 14.90
N ASN A 229 -19.07 -6.14 14.89
CA ASN A 229 -20.04 -7.04 15.51
C ASN A 229 -20.82 -7.78 14.41
N GLU A 230 -20.59 -9.10 14.31
CA GLU A 230 -21.17 -9.95 13.26
C GLU A 230 -22.70 -10.00 13.28
N HIS A 231 -23.32 -9.83 14.45
CA HIS A 231 -24.77 -9.98 14.59
C HIS A 231 -25.52 -8.68 14.31
N ALA A 232 -24.94 -7.57 14.72
CA ALA A 232 -25.45 -6.24 14.45
C ALA A 232 -25.07 -5.75 13.05
N GLU A 233 -24.07 -6.39 12.42
CA GLU A 233 -23.50 -6.06 11.11
C GLU A 233 -22.99 -4.60 11.04
N VAL A 234 -22.36 -4.15 12.13
CA VAL A 234 -21.78 -2.81 12.23
C VAL A 234 -20.38 -2.85 12.82
N TYR A 235 -19.58 -1.84 12.49
CA TYR A 235 -18.40 -1.50 13.27
C TYR A 235 -18.81 -0.61 14.43
N TRP A 236 -18.26 -0.81 15.62
CA TRP A 236 -18.51 0.06 16.77
C TRP A 236 -17.22 0.39 17.52
N ALA A 237 -17.19 1.54 18.19
CA ALA A 237 -16.04 1.94 18.99
C ALA A 237 -16.46 2.89 20.12
N PHE A 238 -15.70 2.85 21.21
CA PHE A 238 -15.74 3.90 22.21
C PHE A 238 -14.73 5.00 21.82
N LYS A 239 -15.24 6.12 21.33
CA LYS A 239 -14.44 7.32 21.01
C LYS A 239 -14.56 8.30 22.18
N GLU A 240 -15.26 9.42 22.00
CA GLU A 240 -15.70 10.30 23.10
C GLU A 240 -17.01 9.80 23.74
N GLN A 241 -17.84 9.15 22.91
CA GLN A 241 -19.02 8.40 23.27
C GLN A 241 -19.09 7.13 22.42
N LEU A 242 -20.06 6.27 22.68
CA LEU A 242 -20.25 5.06 21.90
C LEU A 242 -20.79 5.40 20.51
N GLN A 243 -20.10 4.91 19.48
CA GLN A 243 -20.39 5.19 18.07
C GLN A 243 -20.39 3.91 17.26
N TYR A 244 -21.13 3.91 16.15
CA TYR A 244 -21.07 2.85 15.13
C TYR A 244 -20.91 3.42 13.72
N LEU A 245 -20.36 2.60 12.82
CA LEU A 245 -20.39 2.79 11.38
C LEU A 245 -21.40 1.83 10.76
N ASP A 246 -22.28 2.34 9.92
CA ASP A 246 -23.22 1.52 9.15
C ASP A 246 -22.56 0.83 7.94
N GLU A 247 -23.37 0.16 7.11
CA GLU A 247 -22.91 -0.52 5.89
C GLU A 247 -22.28 0.45 4.86
N SER A 248 -22.64 1.73 4.91
CA SER A 248 -22.08 2.80 4.06
C SER A 248 -20.88 3.49 4.72
N LEU A 249 -20.44 3.00 5.88
CA LEU A 249 -19.40 3.59 6.73
C LEU A 249 -19.75 5.02 7.21
N GLU A 250 -21.03 5.38 7.25
CA GLU A 250 -21.45 6.62 7.88
C GLU A 250 -21.42 6.47 9.39
N ARG A 251 -20.93 7.52 10.07
CA ARG A 251 -20.75 7.52 11.53
C ARG A 251 -22.03 7.97 12.23
N HIS A 252 -22.46 7.16 13.19
CA HIS A 252 -23.63 7.40 14.03
C HIS A 252 -23.27 7.29 15.51
N ASN A 253 -24.07 7.96 16.35
CA ASN A 253 -23.95 7.84 17.80
C ASN A 253 -25.00 6.86 18.31
N PHE A 254 -24.64 6.10 19.35
CA PHE A 254 -25.65 5.39 20.13
C PHE A 254 -26.52 6.40 20.89
N GLU A 255 -27.77 6.06 21.10
CA GLU A 255 -28.71 6.76 21.97
C GLU A 255 -28.59 6.23 23.40
N TRP A 256 -28.82 7.09 24.41
CA TRP A 256 -28.81 6.67 25.82
C TRP A 256 -30.25 6.48 26.32
N ASP A 257 -30.60 5.26 26.75
CA ASP A 257 -31.85 5.03 27.47
C ASP A 257 -31.64 5.22 28.97
N THR A 258 -32.29 6.24 29.52
CA THR A 258 -32.27 6.54 30.96
C THR A 258 -32.93 5.47 31.82
N ASN A 259 -33.88 4.68 31.31
CA ASN A 259 -34.56 3.66 32.12
C ASN A 259 -33.73 2.38 32.18
N GLY A 260 -33.26 1.91 31.03
CA GLY A 260 -32.37 0.76 30.91
C GLY A 260 -30.94 1.04 31.39
N GLN A 261 -30.53 2.31 31.45
CA GLN A 261 -29.14 2.74 31.69
C GLN A 261 -28.18 2.09 30.68
N VAL A 262 -28.57 2.08 29.41
CA VAL A 262 -27.82 1.46 28.32
C VAL A 262 -27.70 2.38 27.11
N TRP A 263 -26.59 2.26 26.39
CA TRP A 263 -26.43 2.83 25.06
C TRP A 263 -27.01 1.88 24.03
N TYR A 264 -27.78 2.38 23.07
CA TYR A 264 -28.41 1.55 22.03
C TYR A 264 -28.47 2.22 20.65
N PHE A 265 -28.73 1.43 19.61
CA PHE A 265 -29.14 1.91 18.29
C PHE A 265 -30.11 0.94 17.64
N SER A 266 -30.81 1.38 16.58
CA SER A 266 -31.64 0.52 15.75
C SER A 266 -31.03 0.40 14.35
N ASN A 267 -30.81 -0.82 13.88
CA ASN A 267 -30.32 -1.05 12.53
C ASN A 267 -31.45 -0.91 11.48
N GLU A 268 -31.11 -0.94 10.19
CA GLU A 268 -32.08 -0.81 9.09
C GLU A 268 -33.13 -1.93 9.06
N LYS A 269 -32.83 -3.08 9.68
CA LYS A 269 -33.75 -4.21 9.84
C LYS A 269 -34.76 -3.99 10.98
N GLY A 270 -34.69 -2.86 11.68
CA GLY A 270 -35.55 -2.53 12.82
C GLY A 270 -35.22 -3.29 14.10
N GLN A 271 -34.04 -3.92 14.18
CA GLN A 271 -33.55 -4.57 15.38
C GLN A 271 -32.79 -3.56 16.23
N THR A 272 -33.04 -3.58 17.53
CA THR A 272 -32.37 -2.70 18.48
C THR A 272 -31.24 -3.44 19.17
N TRP A 273 -30.07 -2.82 19.23
CA TRP A 273 -28.86 -3.36 19.83
C TRP A 273 -28.40 -2.43 20.93
N SER A 274 -27.97 -2.96 22.06
CA SER A 274 -27.40 -2.19 23.16
C SER A 274 -25.99 -2.65 23.50
N TYR A 275 -25.19 -1.73 24.02
CA TYR A 275 -23.88 -2.07 24.56
C TYR A 275 -24.02 -2.64 25.97
N ASP A 276 -23.33 -3.74 26.21
CA ASP A 276 -23.30 -4.42 27.49
C ASP A 276 -21.89 -4.39 28.08
N ASP A 277 -21.72 -3.65 29.19
CA ASP A 277 -20.44 -3.52 29.90
C ASP A 277 -19.88 -4.88 30.38
N GLY A 278 -20.76 -5.87 30.62
CA GLY A 278 -20.37 -7.18 31.13
C GLY A 278 -19.65 -8.03 30.10
N THR A 279 -20.11 -8.01 28.86
CA THR A 279 -19.50 -8.68 27.71
C THR A 279 -18.48 -7.80 26.98
N GLY A 280 -18.61 -6.48 27.12
CA GLY A 280 -17.81 -5.50 26.38
C GLY A 280 -18.17 -5.46 24.89
N ASP A 281 -19.38 -5.86 24.51
CA ASP A 281 -19.85 -5.92 23.12
C ASP A 281 -21.34 -5.57 23.00
N LEU A 282 -21.86 -5.58 21.77
CA LEU A 282 -23.25 -5.30 21.45
C LEU A 282 -24.11 -6.55 21.61
N MET A 283 -25.25 -6.41 22.28
CA MET A 283 -26.25 -7.46 22.44
C MET A 283 -27.60 -7.02 21.88
N LEU A 284 -28.40 -7.98 21.40
CA LEU A 284 -29.75 -7.70 20.93
C LEU A 284 -30.60 -7.22 22.12
N TRP A 285 -31.16 -6.03 22.00
CA TRP A 285 -31.96 -5.41 23.04
C TRP A 285 -33.44 -5.73 22.82
N THR A 286 -34.00 -6.56 23.71
CA THR A 286 -35.38 -7.06 23.67
C THR A 286 -36.29 -6.36 24.66
#